data_AF-A0A502FJB4-F1
#
_entry.id   AF-A0A502FJB4-F1
#
_cell.length_a   1.000
_cell.length_b   1.000
_cell.length_c   1.000
_cell.angle_alpha   90.00
_cell.angle_beta   90.00
_cell.angle_gamma   90.00
#
_symmetry.space_group_name_H-M   'P 1'
#
loop_
_entity.id
_entity.type
_entity.pdbx_description
1 polymer ?
#
loop_
_entity_poly.entity_id
_entity_poly.type
_entity_poly.pdbx_seq_one_letter_code
_entity_poly.pdbx_strand_id
1 'polypeptide(L)' 'MREQSTPTPKGGALLPACRLYRKASAKGAPYLMGRLGGLRVLILPKRDGEEGEHTHNLLLAEATQRDQKDGAR' A
#
# COMPACT_ATOMS: atom_id res chain seq x y z
N MET A 1 6.93 -26.34 -8.96
CA MET A 1 6.88 -25.07 -8.20
C MET A 1 7.12 -23.97 -9.24
N ARG A 2 6.10 -23.18 -9.64
CA ARG A 2 6.27 -22.17 -10.69
C ARG A 2 6.94 -20.94 -10.06
N GLU A 3 8.21 -20.71 -10.40
CA GLU A 3 8.89 -19.45 -10.11
C GLU A 3 8.15 -18.34 -10.87
N GLN A 4 7.54 -17.42 -10.14
CA GLN A 4 6.99 -16.20 -10.74
C GLN A 4 8.18 -15.29 -11.05
N SER A 5 8.49 -15.15 -12.34
CA SER A 5 9.46 -14.17 -12.81
C SER A 5 8.91 -12.77 -12.56
N THR A 6 9.46 -12.07 -11.56
CA THR A 6 9.12 -10.67 -11.32
C THR A 6 9.64 -9.86 -12.52
N PRO A 7 8.77 -9.16 -13.28
CA PRO A 7 9.23 -8.38 -14.41
C PRO A 7 10.20 -7.30 -13.93
N THR A 8 11.38 -7.23 -14.56
CA THR A 8 12.35 -6.18 -14.27
C THR A 8 11.76 -4.84 -14.71
N PRO A 9 11.57 -3.87 -13.78
CA PRO A 9 11.01 -2.58 -14.14
C PRO A 9 11.96 -1.87 -15.12
N LYS A 10 11.41 -1.37 -16.23
CA LYS A 10 12.16 -0.52 -17.15
C LYS A 10 12.37 0.85 -16.49
N GLY A 11 13.54 1.05 -15.88
CA GLY A 11 13.95 2.34 -15.32
C GLY A 11 14.75 2.20 -14.03
N GLY A 12 16.07 2.38 -14.14
CA GLY A 12 16.98 2.60 -13.01
C GLY A 12 16.95 1.57 -11.87
N ALA A 13 17.76 1.83 -10.83
CA ALA A 13 17.64 1.11 -9.57
C ALA A 13 16.40 1.63 -8.82
N LEU A 14 15.53 0.72 -8.36
CA LEU A 14 14.39 1.10 -7.53
C LEU A 14 14.84 1.50 -6.12
N LEU A 15 14.28 2.60 -5.62
CA LEU A 15 14.47 3.04 -4.24
C LEU A 15 13.22 2.69 -3.41
N PRO A 16 13.38 2.18 -2.18
CA PRO A 16 12.24 1.89 -1.32
C PRO A 16 11.58 3.19 -0.85
N ALA A 17 10.32 3.41 -1.23
CA ALA A 17 9.56 4.58 -0.79
C ALA A 17 9.03 4.43 0.65
N CYS A 18 8.35 3.31 0.94
CA CYS A 18 7.85 3.01 2.28
C CYS A 18 7.63 1.50 2.49
N ARG A 19 7.38 1.10 3.73
CA ARG A 19 6.94 -0.26 4.05
C ARG A 19 5.41 -0.32 3.99
N LEU A 20 4.91 -1.35 3.31
CA LEU A 20 3.48 -1.63 3.20
C LEU A 20 3.16 -2.92 3.95
N TYR A 21 2.02 -2.93 4.62
CA TYR A 21 1.51 -4.05 5.40
C TYR A 21 0.16 -4.48 4.85
N ARG A 22 0.01 -5.79 4.65
CA ARG A 22 -1.26 -6.37 4.23
C ARG A 22 -2.27 -6.31 5.36
N LYS A 23 -3.47 -5.84 5.04
CA LYS A 23 -4.64 -5.77 5.92
C LYS A 23 -5.85 -6.36 5.17
N ALA A 24 -6.91 -6.65 5.90
CA ALA A 24 -8.19 -7.07 5.34
C ALA A 24 -9.26 -6.06 5.72
N SER A 25 -10.14 -5.71 4.79
CA SER A 25 -11.33 -4.93 5.08
C SER A 25 -12.34 -5.75 5.88
N ALA A 26 -13.36 -5.11 6.45
CA ALA A 26 -14.43 -5.82 7.15
C ALA A 26 -15.15 -6.85 6.26
N LYS A 27 -15.13 -6.65 4.94
CA LYS A 27 -15.70 -7.57 3.93
C LYS A 27 -14.69 -8.63 3.45
N GLY A 28 -13.52 -8.74 4.08
CA GLY A 28 -12.49 -9.74 3.75
C GLY A 28 -11.57 -9.38 2.58
N ALA A 29 -11.87 -8.33 1.81
CA ALA A 29 -11.01 -7.92 0.70
C ALA A 29 -9.64 -7.42 1.22
N PRO A 30 -8.50 -7.98 0.72
CA PRO A 30 -7.18 -7.57 1.14
C PRO A 30 -6.80 -6.21 0.57
N TYR A 31 -6.02 -5.46 1.33
CA TYR A 31 -5.42 -4.20 0.88
C TYR A 31 -4.05 -3.99 1.51
N LEU A 32 -3.27 -3.04 1.00
CA LEU A 32 -1.99 -2.65 1.58
C LEU A 32 -2.11 -1.28 2.24
N MET A 33 -1.44 -1.10 3.37
CA MET A 33 -1.34 0.18 4.08
C MET A 33 0.07 0.44 4.55
N GLY A 34 0.52 1.70 4.51
CA GLY A 34 1.79 2.12 5.04
C GLY A 34 1.82 3.60 5.40
N ARG A 35 3.03 4.10 5.67
CA ARG A 35 3.29 5.53 5.89
C ARG A 35 4.44 6.00 5.03
N LEU A 36 4.27 7.16 4.42
CA LEU A 36 5.30 7.88 3.68
C LEU A 36 5.40 9.29 4.26
N GLY A 37 6.36 9.50 5.16
CA GLY A 37 6.45 10.74 5.94
C GLY A 37 5.16 11.03 6.72
N GLY A 38 4.57 12.21 6.50
CA GLY A 38 3.30 12.65 7.08
C GLY A 38 2.05 12.11 6.38
N LEU A 39 2.19 11.16 5.45
CA LEU A 39 1.06 10.60 4.69
C LEU A 39 0.79 9.15 5.06
N ARG A 40 -0.49 8.82 5.17
CA ARG A 40 -0.99 7.45 5.21
C ARG A 40 -1.22 7.01 3.77
N VAL A 41 -0.60 5.90 3.39
CA VAL A 41 -0.72 5.30 2.07
C VAL A 41 -1.66 4.11 2.15
N LEU A 42 -2.65 4.03 1.26
CA LEU A 42 -3.48 2.85 1.05
C LEU A 42 -3.39 2.42 -0.41
N ILE A 43 -3.30 1.11 -0.65
CA ILE A 43 -3.41 0.52 -1.98
C ILE A 43 -4.55 -0.49 -1.95
N LEU A 44 -5.61 -0.19 -2.68
CA LEU A 44 -6.80 -1.01 -2.81
C LEU A 44 -6.83 -1.67 -4.20
N PRO A 45 -7.27 -2.93 -4.34
CA PRO A 45 -7.64 -3.46 -5.64
C PRO A 45 -8.68 -2.57 -6.31
N LYS A 46 -8.60 -2.46 -7.63
CA LYS A 46 -9.62 -1.79 -8.46
C LYS A 46 -11.00 -2.42 -8.21
N ARG A 47 -12.05 -1.61 -8.23
CA ARG A 47 -13.43 -2.09 -8.05
C ARG A 47 -14.01 -2.60 -9.37
N ASP A 48 -14.93 -3.54 -9.29
CA ASP A 48 -15.68 -4.00 -10.46
C ASP A 48 -16.45 -2.84 -11.09
N GLY A 49 -16.32 -2.68 -12.41
CA GLY A 49 -16.96 -1.61 -13.18
C GLY A 49 -16.22 -0.27 -13.20
N GLU A 50 -15.08 -0.14 -12.55
CA GLU A 50 -14.22 1.04 -12.66
C GLU A 50 -13.51 1.07 -14.04
N GLU A 51 -13.36 2.24 -14.65
CA GLU A 51 -12.73 2.40 -15.99
C GLU A 51 -11.19 2.34 -15.91
N GLY A 52 -10.50 2.14 -17.04
CA GLY A 52 -9.02 2.20 -17.14
C GLY A 52 -8.26 0.87 -16.97
N GLU A 53 -6.97 0.87 -17.28
CA GLU A 53 -6.10 -0.34 -17.31
C GLU A 53 -5.37 -0.64 -15.99
N HIS A 54 -5.56 0.18 -14.95
CA HIS A 54 -4.92 -0.04 -13.66
C HIS A 54 -5.53 -1.23 -12.92
N THR A 55 -4.73 -1.85 -12.04
CA THR A 55 -5.20 -2.96 -11.19
C THR A 55 -5.47 -2.54 -9.75
N HIS A 56 -4.90 -1.41 -9.32
CA HIS A 56 -4.98 -0.92 -7.95
C HIS A 56 -5.11 0.60 -7.92
N ASN A 57 -5.81 1.09 -6.91
CA ASN A 57 -5.88 2.50 -6.55
C ASN A 57 -4.92 2.79 -5.41
N LEU A 58 -4.00 3.74 -5.60
CA LEU A 58 -3.18 4.31 -4.54
C LEU A 58 -3.87 5.57 -3.99
N LEU A 59 -4.16 5.57 -2.70
CA LEU A 59 -4.83 6.65 -1.99
C LEU A 59 -3.91 7.20 -0.91
N LEU A 60 -3.91 8.52 -0.76
CA LEU A 60 -3.15 9.24 0.25
C LEU A 60 -4.12 9.97 1.17
N ALA A 61 -3.82 9.95 2.46
CA ALA A 61 -4.46 10.80 3.44
C ALA A 61 -3.39 11.39 4.35
N GLU A 62 -3.69 12.53 4.98
CA GLU A 62 -2.85 13.02 6.06
C GLU A 62 -2.77 11.94 7.15
N ALA A 63 -1.55 11.67 7.58
CA ALA A 63 -1.32 10.76 8.69
C ALA A 63 -1.39 11.58 9.96
N THR A 64 -2.41 11.34 10.78
CA THR A 64 -2.42 11.90 12.13
C THR A 64 -1.10 11.54 12.81
N GLN A 65 -0.50 12.54 13.47
CA GLN A 65 0.65 12.31 14.33
C GLN A 65 0.24 11.21 15.30
N ARG A 66 1.03 10.15 15.39
CA ARG A 66 0.85 9.23 16.50
C ARG A 66 1.19 10.06 17.72
N ASP A 67 0.20 10.41 18.52
CA ASP A 67 0.46 10.87 19.87
C ASP A 67 1.45 9.88 20.46
N GLN A 68 2.55 10.41 20.97
CA GLN A 68 3.61 9.65 21.61
C GLN A 68 3.09 9.16 22.97
N LYS A 69 2.02 8.36 22.95
CA LYS A 69 1.47 7.62 24.08
C LYS A 69 1.41 6.17 23.65
N ASP A 70 2.53 5.50 23.87
CA ASP A 70 2.58 4.23 24.62
C ASP A 70 4.04 3.79 24.66
N GLY A 71 4.81 4.57 25.41
CA GLY A 71 6.01 4.12 26.09
C GLY A 71 5.68 3.85 27.55
N ALA A 72 4.85 2.83 27.81
CA ALA A 72 4.72 2.21 29.11
C ALA A 72 4.57 0.70 28.87
N ARG A 73 5.75 0.04 28.90
CA ARG A 73 6.04 -1.39 29.06
C ARG A 73 4.99 -2.41 28.60
#